data_AF-A0A7L0Z8K1-F1
#
_entry.id   AF-A0A7L0Z8K1-F1
#
_cell.length_a   1.000
_cell.length_b   1.000
_cell.length_c   1.000
_cell.angle_alpha   90.00
_cell.angle_beta   90.00
_cell.angle_gamma   90.00
#
_symmetry.space_group_name_H-M   'P 1'
#
loop_
_entity.id
_entity.type
_entity.pdbx_description
1 polymer ?
#
loop_
_entity_poly.entity_id
_entity_poly.type
_entity_poly.pdbx_seq_one_letter_code
_entity_poly.pdbx_strand_id
1 'polypeptide(L)'
;RSVKQCIIHPSFNETTMDSDIALLQLAEPLEFKHYVHPVCLPAKEEQVQPSRMCMVIGRGAHEADREKGKKLQQLEVPILVLGTCQSCQINLPNKVTQRMICAGFPLEEGKDS
;
A
#
# COMPACT_ATOMS: atom_id res chain seq x y z
N ARG A 1 -17.92 -3.00 -13.44
CA ARG A 1 -17.52 -1.87 -14.31
C ARG A 1 -16.29 -2.32 -15.09
N SER A 2 -16.20 -2.02 -16.38
CA SER A 2 -15.01 -2.31 -17.17
C SER A 2 -13.97 -1.20 -17.03
N VAL A 3 -12.70 -1.58 -17.19
CA VAL A 3 -11.58 -0.64 -17.27
C VAL A 3 -11.43 -0.22 -18.74
N LYS A 4 -11.35 1.09 -18.98
CA LYS A 4 -11.10 1.67 -20.31
C LYS A 4 -9.63 1.64 -20.66
N GLN A 5 -8.78 2.03 -19.72
CA GLN A 5 -7.34 2.04 -19.89
C GLN A 5 -6.62 1.88 -18.55
N CYS A 6 -5.44 1.26 -18.62
CA CYS A 6 -4.47 1.15 -17.54
C CYS A 6 -3.27 2.03 -17.89
N ILE A 7 -2.91 2.95 -17.01
CA ILE A 7 -1.77 3.86 -17.18
C ILE A 7 -0.74 3.49 -16.14
N ILE A 8 0.31 2.78 -16.55
CA ILE A 8 1.42 2.35 -15.70
C ILE A 8 2.43 3.50 -15.60
N HIS A 9 3.02 3.70 -14.43
CA HIS A 9 4.07 4.70 -14.28
C HIS A 9 5.25 4.41 -15.23
N PRO A 10 5.73 5.39 -16.03
CA PRO A 10 6.73 5.14 -17.07
C PRO A 10 8.09 4.71 -16.52
N SER A 11 8.37 5.01 -15.25
CA SER A 11 9.59 4.60 -14.54
C SER A 11 9.41 3.34 -13.66
N PHE A 12 8.30 2.61 -13.81
CA PHE A 12 8.10 1.35 -13.09
C PHE A 12 9.22 0.36 -13.44
N ASN A 13 9.81 -0.24 -12.42
CA ASN A 13 10.88 -1.22 -12.57
C ASN A 13 10.48 -2.53 -11.88
N GLU A 14 10.24 -3.57 -12.68
CA GLU A 14 9.83 -4.90 -12.19
C GLU A 14 10.90 -5.60 -11.36
N THR A 15 12.17 -5.26 -11.54
CA THR A 15 13.24 -5.85 -10.73
C THR A 15 13.26 -5.23 -9.34
N THR A 16 13.20 -3.90 -9.23
CA THR A 16 13.35 -3.18 -7.95
C THR A 16 12.03 -2.86 -7.26
N MET A 17 10.90 -3.06 -7.94
CA MET A 17 9.56 -2.58 -7.56
C MET A 17 9.48 -1.07 -7.35
N ASP A 18 10.43 -0.33 -7.94
CA ASP A 18 10.46 1.12 -7.82
C ASP A 18 9.44 1.77 -8.77
N SER A 19 8.81 2.85 -8.30
CA SER A 19 7.67 3.49 -8.97
C SER A 19 6.49 2.55 -9.23
N ASP A 20 6.21 1.64 -8.30
CA ASP A 20 5.04 0.73 -8.34
C ASP A 20 3.73 1.49 -8.08
N ILE A 21 3.22 2.14 -9.13
CA ILE A 21 1.94 2.84 -9.14
C ILE A 21 1.33 2.81 -10.54
N ALA A 22 0.01 2.67 -10.61
CA ALA A 22 -0.75 2.75 -11.84
C ALA A 22 -2.10 3.43 -11.62
N LEU A 23 -2.64 4.03 -12.68
CA LEU A 23 -4.01 4.57 -12.70
C LEU A 23 -4.90 3.69 -13.59
N LEU A 24 -6.07 3.34 -13.07
CA LEU A 24 -7.12 2.66 -13.83
C LEU A 24 -8.23 3.66 -14.17
N GLN A 25 -8.40 3.96 -15.46
CA GLN A 25 -9.55 4.76 -15.89
C GLN A 25 -10.73 3.82 -16.17
N LEU A 26 -11.85 4.05 -15.49
CA LEU A 26 -13.09 3.32 -15.74
C LEU A 26 -13.71 3.74 -17.09
N ALA A 27 -14.40 2.81 -17.75
CA ALA A 27 -15.17 3.09 -18.97
C ALA A 27 -16.33 4.06 -18.74
N GLU A 28 -16.89 4.04 -17.53
CA GLU A 28 -17.97 4.91 -17.10
C GLU A 28 -17.63 5.48 -15.72
N PRO A 29 -17.97 6.74 -15.43
CA PRO A 29 -17.76 7.34 -14.12
C PRO A 29 -18.56 6.59 -13.03
N LEU A 30 -18.02 6.59 -11.81
CA LEU A 30 -18.76 6.11 -10.64
C LEU A 30 -19.71 7.19 -10.14
N GLU A 31 -20.89 6.75 -9.70
CA GLU A 31 -21.78 7.58 -8.89
C GLU A 31 -21.32 7.50 -7.43
N PHE A 32 -20.98 8.65 -6.84
CA PHE A 32 -20.66 8.71 -5.42
C PHE A 32 -21.93 8.55 -4.57
N LYS A 33 -21.83 7.68 -3.57
CA LYS A 33 -22.93 7.28 -2.67
C LYS A 33 -22.35 7.01 -1.29
N HIS A 34 -23.19 6.73 -0.30
CA HIS A 34 -22.77 6.50 1.09
C HIS A 34 -21.57 5.54 1.25
N TYR A 35 -21.48 4.48 0.43
CA TYR A 35 -20.38 3.49 0.48
C TYR A 35 -19.31 3.65 -0.62
N VAL A 36 -19.41 4.68 -1.46
CA VAL A 36 -18.52 4.90 -2.61
C VAL A 36 -18.08 6.35 -2.63
N HIS A 37 -16.85 6.61 -2.19
CA HIS A 37 -16.25 7.94 -2.14
C HIS A 37 -14.77 7.89 -2.54
N PRO A 38 -14.22 8.98 -3.12
CA PRO A 38 -12.80 9.08 -3.41
C PRO A 38 -11.98 9.26 -2.12
N VAL A 39 -10.72 8.86 -2.17
CA VAL A 39 -9.71 9.20 -1.15
C VAL A 39 -9.02 10.52 -1.53
N CYS A 40 -8.51 11.25 -0.54
CA CYS A 40 -7.70 12.44 -0.77
C CYS A 40 -6.29 12.06 -1.22
N LEU A 41 -5.69 12.87 -2.08
CA LEU A 41 -4.26 12.82 -2.35
C LEU A 41 -3.52 13.70 -1.34
N PRO A 42 -2.31 13.32 -0.92
CA PRO A 42 -1.47 14.18 -0.08
C PRO A 42 -1.06 15.46 -0.84
N ALA A 43 -0.75 16.52 -0.11
CA ALA A 43 -0.14 17.69 -0.74
C ALA A 43 1.26 17.32 -1.28
N LYS A 44 1.71 18.01 -2.33
CA LYS A 44 2.96 17.66 -3.03
C LYS A 44 4.18 17.67 -2.11
N GLU A 45 4.22 18.57 -1.13
CA GLU A 45 5.28 18.71 -0.14
C GLU A 45 4.91 18.10 1.23
N GLU A 46 3.80 17.37 1.33
CA GLU A 46 3.40 16.71 2.58
C GLU A 46 4.39 15.61 2.95
N GLN A 47 4.99 15.74 4.13
CA GLN A 47 5.89 14.72 4.65
C GLN A 47 5.15 13.69 5.48
N VAL A 48 5.45 12.43 5.19
CA VAL A 48 4.94 11.30 5.95
C VAL A 48 5.75 11.16 7.23
N GLN A 49 5.13 11.50 8.35
CA GLN A 49 5.79 11.55 9.65
C GLN A 49 6.03 10.13 10.20
N PRO A 50 7.27 9.79 10.63
CA PRO A 50 7.53 8.55 11.35
C PRO A 50 6.66 8.40 12.59
N SER A 51 6.39 7.16 12.98
CA SER A 51 5.55 6.80 14.15
C SER A 51 4.08 7.25 14.06
N ARG A 52 3.67 7.95 13.01
CA ARG A 52 2.25 8.21 12.74
C ARG A 52 1.56 6.89 12.42
N MET A 53 0.46 6.62 13.12
CA MET A 53 -0.40 5.47 12.82
C MET A 53 -1.15 5.71 11.51
N CYS A 54 -1.12 4.72 10.62
CA CYS A 54 -1.89 4.67 9.40
C CYS A 54 -2.73 3.39 9.35
N MET A 55 -3.75 3.39 8.49
CA MET A 55 -4.67 2.26 8.34
C MET A 55 -4.46 1.61 6.98
N VAL A 56 -4.22 0.30 6.99
CA VAL A 56 -4.17 -0.55 5.81
C VAL A 56 -5.48 -1.33 5.74
N ILE A 57 -6.15 -1.30 4.60
CA ILE A 57 -7.45 -1.95 4.39
C ILE A 57 -7.35 -2.85 3.17
N GLY A 58 -7.81 -4.10 3.28
CA GLY A 58 -7.71 -5.05 2.18
C GLY A 58 -8.52 -6.31 2.36
N ARG A 59 -8.52 -7.14 1.31
CA ARG A 59 -9.08 -8.51 1.34
C ARG A 59 -7.98 -9.56 1.14
N GLY A 60 -6.73 -9.20 1.47
CA GLY A 60 -5.58 -10.08 1.34
C GLY A 60 -5.76 -11.38 2.12
N ALA A 61 -5.12 -12.45 1.68
CA ALA A 61 -5.25 -13.76 2.29
C ALA A 61 -4.50 -13.81 3.62
N HIS A 62 -5.22 -13.92 4.74
CA HIS A 62 -4.66 -14.53 5.94
C HIS A 62 -4.62 -16.04 5.70
N GLU A 63 -3.50 -16.72 5.94
CA GLU A 63 -3.39 -18.17 5.68
C GLU A 63 -4.47 -18.98 6.42
N ALA A 64 -4.96 -18.47 7.55
CA ALA A 64 -6.01 -19.07 8.38
C ALA A 64 -7.46 -18.84 7.86
N ASP A 65 -7.67 -18.00 6.85
CA ASP A 65 -9.01 -17.50 6.46
C ASP A 65 -9.45 -17.91 5.05
N ARG A 66 -8.79 -18.90 4.42
CA ARG A 66 -9.23 -19.46 3.12
C ARG A 66 -10.68 -19.98 3.14
N GLU A 67 -11.20 -20.34 4.31
CA GLU A 67 -12.53 -20.92 4.52
C GLU A 67 -13.59 -19.92 5.03
N LYS A 68 -13.21 -18.74 5.55
CA LYS A 68 -14.18 -17.75 6.05
C LYS A 68 -14.34 -16.65 5.01
N GLY A 69 -15.60 -16.39 4.63
CA GLY A 69 -15.95 -15.47 3.54
C GLY A 69 -15.13 -14.18 3.54
N LYS A 70 -14.73 -13.74 2.33
CA LYS A 70 -13.81 -12.63 2.01
C LYS A 70 -14.24 -11.28 2.58
N LYS A 71 -14.29 -11.13 3.90
CA LYS A 71 -14.60 -9.88 4.60
C LYS A 71 -13.46 -8.89 4.37
N LEU A 72 -13.81 -7.62 4.31
CA LEU A 72 -12.82 -6.55 4.29
C LEU A 72 -12.18 -6.50 5.68
N GLN A 73 -10.86 -6.53 5.72
CA GLN A 73 -10.07 -6.42 6.94
C GLN A 73 -9.39 -5.05 6.98
N GLN A 74 -9.11 -4.58 8.19
CA GLN A 74 -8.35 -3.37 8.43
C GLN A 74 -7.30 -3.63 9.52
N LEU A 75 -6.17 -2.97 9.40
CA LEU A 75 -5.06 -3.03 10.35
C LEU A 75 -4.48 -1.63 10.53
N GLU A 76 -4.19 -1.26 11.77
CA GLU A 76 -3.47 -0.03 12.09
C GLU A 76 -1.98 -0.35 12.30
N VAL A 77 -1.12 0.36 11.59
CA VAL A 77 0.35 0.17 11.63
C VAL A 77 1.06 1.53 11.76
N PRO A 78 2.20 1.61 12.46
CA PRO A 78 2.99 2.82 12.50
C PRO A 78 3.85 2.95 11.25
N ILE A 79 4.02 4.18 10.75
CA ILE A 79 5.02 4.50 9.74
C ILE A 79 6.43 4.32 10.33
N LEU A 80 7.30 3.66 9.59
CA LEU A 80 8.69 3.40 9.94
C LEU A 80 9.63 4.42 9.29
N VAL A 81 10.73 4.71 9.96
CA VAL A 81 11.83 5.48 9.36
C VAL A 81 12.50 4.61 8.28
N LEU A 82 12.87 5.22 7.15
CA LEU A 82 13.50 4.53 6.02
C LEU A 82 14.73 3.71 6.44
N GLY A 83 15.56 4.23 7.33
CA GLY A 83 16.73 3.51 7.86
C GLY A 83 16.38 2.21 8.60
N THR A 84 15.30 2.24 9.40
CA THR A 84 14.78 1.04 10.07
C THR A 84 14.32 0.01 9.04
N CYS A 85 13.56 0.44 8.03
CA CYS A 85 13.08 -0.46 6.98
C CYS A 85 14.22 -1.10 6.18
N GLN A 86 15.23 -0.30 5.81
CA GLN A 86 16.43 -0.80 5.13
C GLN A 86 17.21 -1.80 6.00
N SER A 87 17.22 -1.64 7.33
CA SER A 87 17.85 -2.59 8.25
C SER A 87 17.07 -3.90 8.41
N CYS A 88 15.75 -3.89 8.23
CA CYS A 88 14.93 -5.10 8.26
C CYS A 88 15.08 -5.92 6.97
N GLN A 89 15.44 -5.28 5.85
CA GLN A 89 15.52 -5.90 4.54
C GLN A 89 16.94 -6.35 4.12
N ILE A 90 17.85 -6.60 5.07
CA ILE A 90 19.26 -6.96 4.78
C ILE A 90 19.39 -8.18 3.83
N ASN A 91 18.39 -9.06 3.79
CA ASN A 91 18.38 -10.27 2.96
C ASN A 91 17.53 -10.16 1.67
N LEU A 92 16.94 -8.99 1.37
CA LEU A 92 16.19 -8.80 0.13
C LEU A 92 17.08 -8.23 -0.98
N PRO A 93 16.90 -8.66 -2.24
CA PRO A 93 17.73 -8.23 -3.36
C PRO A 93 17.57 -6.74 -3.69
N ASN A 94 16.49 -6.11 -3.25
CA ASN A 94 16.14 -4.73 -3.59
C ASN A 94 16.14 -3.84 -2.36
N LYS A 95 16.79 -2.68 -2.49
CA LYS A 95 16.86 -1.68 -1.44
C LYS A 95 15.64 -0.76 -1.51
N VAL A 96 14.97 -0.55 -0.38
CA VAL A 96 13.90 0.46 -0.22
C VAL A 96 14.41 1.84 -0.64
N THR A 97 13.71 2.47 -1.57
CA THR A 97 14.05 3.79 -2.12
C THR A 97 13.32 4.93 -1.40
N GLN A 98 13.69 6.18 -1.68
CA GLN A 98 12.98 7.37 -1.14
C GLN A 98 11.56 7.53 -1.69
N ARG A 99 11.17 6.75 -2.72
CA ARG A 99 9.82 6.75 -3.29
C ARG A 99 8.89 5.73 -2.62
N MET A 100 9.40 5.01 -1.62
CA MET A 100 8.68 3.98 -0.87
C MET A 100 8.51 4.43 0.59
N ILE A 101 7.41 3.99 1.20
CA ILE A 101 7.10 4.21 2.62
C ILE A 101 6.92 2.83 3.25
N CYS A 102 7.52 2.64 4.42
CA CYS A 102 7.35 1.42 5.19
C CYS A 102 6.44 1.68 6.39
N ALA A 103 5.60 0.70 6.71
CA ALA A 103 4.78 0.70 7.91
C ALA A 103 4.66 -0.74 8.41
N GLY A 104 4.51 -0.93 9.72
CA GLY A 104 4.40 -2.26 10.31
C GLY A 104 5.10 -2.36 11.66
N PHE A 105 5.17 -3.58 12.20
CA PHE A 105 5.77 -3.88 13.49
C PHE A 105 6.98 -4.80 13.31
N PRO A 106 8.21 -4.27 13.17
CA PRO A 106 9.40 -5.06 12.85
C PRO A 106 9.76 -6.16 13.86
N LEU A 107 9.18 -6.11 15.05
CA LEU A 107 9.45 -7.01 16.18
C LEU A 107 8.24 -7.87 16.55
N GLU A 108 7.08 -7.72 15.89
CA GLU A 108 5.86 -8.48 16.19
C GLU A 108 5.49 -9.39 15.02
N GLU A 109 5.69 -10.70 15.15
CA GLU A 109 5.28 -11.66 14.13
C GLU A 109 3.74 -11.70 13.97
N GLY A 110 3.28 -11.76 12.72
CA GLY A 110 1.88 -12.05 12.38
C GLY A 110 0.94 -10.84 12.31
N LYS A 111 1.43 -9.61 12.50
CA LYS A 111 0.66 -8.36 12.36
C LYS A 111 1.21 -7.42 11.28
N ASP A 112 1.76 -7.97 10.20
CA ASP A 112 2.48 -7.25 9.13
C ASP A 112 3.97 -7.02 9.47
N SER A 113 4.64 -8.14 9.76
CA SER A 113 6.09 -8.30 10.02
C SER A 113 6.86 -8.61 8.75
#